data_AF-A0A7C7LI32-F1
#
_entry.id   AF-A0A7C7LI32-F1
#
_cell.length_a   1.000
_cell.length_b   1.000
_cell.length_c   1.000
_cell.angle_alpha   90.00
_cell.angle_beta   90.00
_cell.angle_gamma   90.00
#
_symmetry.space_group_name_H-M   'P 1'
#
loop_
_entity.id
_entity.type
_entity.pdbx_description
1 polymer ?
#
loop_
_entity_poly.entity_id
_entity_poly.type
_entity_poly.pdbx_seq_one_letter_code
_entity_poly.pdbx_strand_id
1 'polypeptide(L)'
;MQSLQKSIQSVIDSGRIGSPVFLRSMLQVPVEDIEHATNILITLANLWMPSSPEFIQARRSQDDVQLTTMIQYLGGQTAVLSANRVATDQTASIDLHLIGNKGVIYHETPPSRHHNQEFVVDLTKETDQSQLVQRSVDSGQWVKWEEA
;
A
#
# COMPACT_ATOMS: atom_id res chain seq x y z
N MET A 1 2.21 1.60 -12.44
CA MET A 1 2.92 1.67 -11.13
C MET A 1 4.22 2.47 -11.15
N GLN A 2 5.17 2.19 -12.07
CA GLN A 2 6.49 2.82 -12.06
C GLN A 2 6.44 4.36 -12.10
N SER A 3 5.45 4.94 -12.77
CA SER A 3 5.24 6.40 -12.80
C SER A 3 4.87 6.95 -11.41
N LEU A 4 3.86 6.39 -10.73
CA LEU A 4 3.47 6.82 -9.38
C LEU A 4 4.61 6.66 -8.38
N GLN A 5 5.28 5.50 -8.40
CA GLN A 5 6.44 5.22 -7.55
C GLN A 5 7.52 6.28 -7.74
N LYS A 6 7.91 6.57 -8.99
CA LYS A 6 8.94 7.57 -9.32
C LYS A 6 8.52 8.98 -8.90
N SER A 7 7.26 9.35 -9.11
CA SER A 7 6.73 10.67 -8.74
C SER A 7 6.76 10.89 -7.24
N ILE A 8 6.28 9.92 -6.44
CA ILE A 8 6.32 10.01 -4.98
C ILE A 8 7.77 10.02 -4.49
N GLN A 9 8.61 9.13 -5.02
CA GLN A 9 10.03 9.08 -4.65
C GLN A 9 10.73 10.42 -4.90
N SER A 10 10.49 11.06 -6.05
CA SER A 10 11.07 12.37 -6.35
C SER A 10 10.67 13.46 -5.34
N VAL A 11 9.42 13.43 -4.83
CA VAL A 11 8.98 14.37 -3.79
C VAL A 11 9.67 14.08 -2.46
N ILE A 12 9.81 12.80 -2.08
CA ILE A 12 10.56 12.39 -0.88
C ILE A 12 12.01 12.85 -0.98
N ASP A 13 12.70 12.53 -2.09
CA ASP A 13 14.10 12.85 -2.33
C ASP A 13 14.36 14.37 -2.33
N SER A 14 13.38 15.17 -2.80
CA SER A 14 13.47 16.63 -2.76
C SER A 14 13.37 17.22 -1.34
N GLY A 15 13.03 16.41 -0.33
CA GLY A 15 12.86 16.84 1.06
C GLY A 15 11.59 17.64 1.33
N ARG A 16 10.69 17.79 0.35
CA ARG A 16 9.47 18.62 0.44
C ARG A 16 8.53 18.20 1.58
N ILE A 17 8.43 16.91 1.87
CA ILE A 17 7.63 16.40 2.99
C ILE A 17 8.47 16.05 4.24
N GLY A 18 9.79 16.25 4.18
CA GLY A 18 10.70 15.78 5.22
C GLY A 18 10.79 14.25 5.24
N SER A 19 10.86 13.67 6.43
CA SER A 19 10.89 12.21 6.60
C SER A 19 9.46 11.66 6.67
N PRO A 20 9.09 10.66 5.86
CA PRO A 20 7.80 10.00 5.94
C PRO A 20 7.56 9.39 7.33
N VAL A 21 6.35 9.59 7.87
CA VAL A 21 5.93 9.11 9.20
C VAL A 21 4.68 8.26 9.15
N PHE A 22 3.82 8.45 8.16
CA PHE A 22 2.57 7.69 8.03
C PHE A 22 2.13 7.56 6.57
N LEU A 23 1.65 6.37 6.20
CA LEU A 23 1.06 6.09 4.89
C LEU A 23 -0.34 5.50 5.08
N ARG A 24 -1.33 6.04 4.37
CA ARG A 24 -2.60 5.36 4.08
C ARG A 24 -2.66 5.11 2.59
N SER A 25 -2.96 3.89 2.17
CA SER A 25 -3.21 3.57 0.77
C SER A 25 -4.42 2.64 0.62
N MET A 26 -5.34 2.97 -0.27
CA MET A 26 -6.48 2.16 -0.64
C MET A 26 -6.42 1.87 -2.13
N LEU A 27 -6.21 0.62 -2.50
CA LEU A 27 -6.21 0.13 -3.86
C LEU A 27 -7.53 -0.61 -4.11
N GLN A 28 -8.26 -0.20 -5.14
CA GLN A 28 -9.41 -0.93 -5.67
C GLN A 28 -9.01 -1.56 -7.00
N VAL A 29 -9.26 -2.85 -7.15
CA VAL A 29 -8.81 -3.60 -8.32
C VAL A 29 -9.90 -4.54 -8.83
N PRO A 30 -10.15 -4.58 -10.15
CA PRO A 30 -11.07 -5.54 -10.77
C PRO A 30 -10.38 -6.91 -10.95
N VAL A 31 -9.74 -7.42 -9.90
CA VAL A 31 -8.94 -8.66 -9.93
C VAL A 31 -9.44 -9.65 -8.89
N GLU A 32 -9.24 -10.93 -9.17
CA GLU A 32 -9.52 -11.99 -8.20
C GLU A 32 -8.44 -12.06 -7.11
N ASP A 33 -7.17 -11.78 -7.43
CA ASP A 33 -6.04 -11.93 -6.49
C ASP A 33 -5.78 -10.63 -5.69
N ILE A 34 -6.38 -10.56 -4.50
CA ILE A 34 -6.29 -9.41 -3.59
C ILE A 34 -4.98 -9.43 -2.78
N GLU A 35 -4.36 -10.61 -2.65
CA GLU A 35 -3.08 -10.85 -2.01
C GLU A 35 -1.96 -10.20 -2.81
N HIS A 36 -1.97 -10.40 -4.14
CA HIS A 36 -1.01 -9.78 -5.03
C HIS A 36 -1.10 -8.24 -4.97
N ALA A 37 -2.31 -7.69 -4.99
CA ALA A 37 -2.55 -6.26 -4.83
C ALA A 37 -2.03 -5.74 -3.47
N THR A 38 -2.20 -6.53 -2.41
CA THR A 38 -1.69 -6.22 -1.07
C THR A 38 -0.16 -6.22 -1.02
N ASN A 39 0.50 -7.21 -1.61
CA ASN A 39 1.96 -7.30 -1.68
C ASN A 39 2.59 -6.09 -2.40
N ILE A 40 1.92 -5.60 -3.44
CA ILE A 40 2.30 -4.38 -4.13
C ILE A 40 2.25 -3.16 -3.21
N LEU A 41 1.15 -3.00 -2.47
CA LEU A 41 1.03 -1.89 -1.52
C LEU A 41 2.10 -1.95 -0.44
N ILE A 42 2.38 -3.15 0.07
CA ILE A 42 3.44 -3.40 1.06
C ILE A 42 4.80 -2.98 0.50
N THR A 43 5.11 -3.37 -0.73
CA THR A 43 6.36 -3.04 -1.40
C THR A 43 6.54 -1.53 -1.56
N LEU A 44 5.48 -0.83 -1.97
CA LEU A 44 5.50 0.64 -2.07
C LEU A 44 5.70 1.29 -0.71
N ALA A 45 5.00 0.81 0.32
CA ALA A 45 5.14 1.32 1.69
C ALA A 45 6.58 1.17 2.19
N ASN A 46 7.17 -0.02 2.03
CA ASN A 46 8.54 -0.31 2.46
C ASN A 46 9.59 0.47 1.67
N LEU A 47 9.31 0.81 0.41
CA LEU A 47 10.19 1.67 -0.38
C LEU A 47 10.19 3.12 0.13
N TRP A 48 9.02 3.65 0.52
CA TRP A 48 8.88 5.05 0.90
C TRP A 48 9.18 5.31 2.37
N MET A 49 9.02 4.32 3.25
CA MET A 49 9.32 4.48 4.66
C MET A 49 10.84 4.45 4.90
N PRO A 50 11.36 5.33 5.78
CA PRO A 50 12.79 5.48 6.01
C PRO A 50 13.40 4.41 6.93
N SER A 51 12.59 3.50 7.46
CA SER A 51 13.00 2.49 8.44
C SER A 51 12.49 1.13 8.01
N SER A 52 13.16 0.06 8.45
CA SER A 52 12.72 -1.30 8.18
C SER A 52 11.41 -1.60 8.90
N PRO A 53 10.51 -2.40 8.29
CA PRO A 53 9.32 -2.90 8.97
C PRO A 53 9.71 -3.80 10.14
N GLU A 54 8.91 -3.73 11.22
CA GLU A 54 9.12 -4.47 12.48
C GLU A 54 7.99 -5.44 12.77
N PHE A 55 6.74 -5.03 12.53
CA PHE A 55 5.56 -5.88 12.69
C PHE A 55 4.56 -5.65 11.57
N ILE A 56 3.81 -6.70 11.25
CA ILE A 56 2.70 -6.68 10.32
C ILE A 56 1.44 -7.24 10.98
N GLN A 57 0.30 -6.60 10.72
CA GLN A 57 -1.00 -7.13 11.05
C GLN A 57 -1.88 -7.11 9.80
N ALA A 58 -2.57 -8.22 9.50
CA ALA A 58 -3.48 -8.30 8.38
C ALA A 58 -4.88 -8.76 8.83
N ARG A 59 -5.91 -8.28 8.12
CA ARG A 59 -7.32 -8.62 8.31
C ARG A 59 -7.99 -8.78 6.96
N ARG A 60 -8.67 -9.90 6.78
CA ARG A 60 -9.48 -10.20 5.62
C ARG A 60 -10.96 -10.02 5.98
N SER A 61 -11.75 -9.43 5.09
CA SER A 61 -13.21 -9.35 5.27
C SER A 61 -13.84 -10.74 5.14
N GLN A 62 -15.03 -10.92 5.71
CA GLN A 62 -15.72 -12.23 5.71
C GLN A 62 -16.10 -12.71 4.30
N ASP A 63 -16.34 -11.77 3.40
CA ASP A 63 -16.71 -11.97 2.00
C ASP A 63 -15.49 -11.96 1.05
N ASP A 64 -14.27 -11.88 1.59
CA ASP A 64 -13.01 -11.87 0.83
C ASP A 64 -12.89 -10.73 -0.20
N VAL A 65 -13.67 -9.66 -0.03
CA VAL A 65 -13.59 -8.47 -0.92
C VAL A 65 -12.56 -7.46 -0.45
N GLN A 66 -12.04 -7.58 0.77
CA GLN A 66 -11.07 -6.64 1.33
C GLN A 66 -9.99 -7.36 2.12
N LEU A 67 -8.74 -6.93 1.88
CA LEU A 67 -7.58 -7.29 2.68
C LEU A 67 -6.91 -6.01 3.15
N THR A 68 -6.93 -5.79 4.46
CA THR A 68 -6.29 -4.64 5.11
C THR A 68 -5.05 -5.10 5.87
N THR A 69 -3.94 -4.43 5.61
CA THR A 69 -2.64 -4.66 6.23
C THR A 69 -2.15 -3.40 6.93
N MET A 70 -1.66 -3.55 8.15
CA MET A 70 -0.98 -2.51 8.90
C MET A 70 0.47 -2.93 9.14
N ILE A 71 1.42 -2.02 8.91
CA ILE A 71 2.85 -2.25 9.14
C ILE A 71 3.33 -1.23 10.16
N GLN A 72 4.01 -1.72 11.21
CA GLN A 72 4.78 -0.89 12.12
C GLN A 72 6.25 -0.98 11.74
N TYR A 73 6.93 0.16 11.74
CA TYR A 73 8.34 0.28 11.39
C TYR A 73 9.18 0.59 12.63
N LEU A 74 10.45 0.18 12.63
CA LEU A 74 11.38 0.38 13.75
C LEU A 74 11.53 1.84 14.20
N GLY A 75 11.35 2.79 13.27
CA GLY A 75 11.42 4.23 13.56
C GLY A 75 10.13 4.82 14.12
N GLY A 76 9.12 4.00 14.42
CA GLY A 76 7.80 4.42 14.90
C GLY A 76 6.83 4.86 13.80
N GLN A 77 7.21 4.74 12.52
CA GLN A 77 6.30 5.01 11.40
C GLN A 77 5.23 3.92 11.31
N THR A 78 4.14 4.21 10.61
CA THR A 78 3.07 3.21 10.38
C THR A 78 2.51 3.34 8.97
N ALA A 79 2.21 2.22 8.33
CA ALA A 79 1.46 2.17 7.09
C ALA A 79 0.14 1.40 7.29
N VAL A 80 -0.96 1.93 6.74
CA VAL A 80 -2.27 1.26 6.66
C VAL A 80 -2.63 1.12 5.19
N LEU A 81 -2.74 -0.12 4.74
CA LEU A 81 -2.84 -0.49 3.34
C LEU A 81 -4.10 -1.34 3.18
N SER A 82 -4.94 -1.02 2.20
CA SER A 82 -6.13 -1.80 1.92
C SER A 82 -6.21 -2.11 0.44
N ALA A 83 -6.19 -3.39 0.08
CA ALA A 83 -6.63 -3.83 -1.21
C ALA A 83 -8.13 -4.17 -1.12
N ASN A 84 -8.88 -3.83 -2.16
CA ASN A 84 -10.32 -4.06 -2.25
C ASN A 84 -10.64 -4.59 -3.65
N ARG A 85 -11.39 -5.70 -3.70
CA ARG A 85 -11.97 -6.22 -4.94
C ARG A 85 -13.16 -5.35 -5.33
N VAL A 86 -13.19 -4.94 -6.60
CA VAL A 86 -14.35 -4.29 -7.20
C VAL A 86 -14.90 -5.14 -8.35
N ALA A 87 -16.09 -4.79 -8.84
CA ALA A 87 -16.68 -5.46 -9.99
C ALA A 87 -15.76 -5.36 -11.22
N THR A 88 -15.76 -6.38 -12.07
CA THR A 88 -14.83 -6.53 -13.21
C THR A 88 -14.99 -5.45 -14.28
N ASP A 89 -16.11 -4.75 -14.30
CA ASP A 89 -16.42 -3.63 -15.18
C ASP A 89 -15.91 -2.27 -14.65
N GLN A 90 -15.36 -2.23 -13.43
CA GLN A 90 -14.75 -1.05 -12.85
C GLN A 90 -13.26 -0.96 -13.19
N THR A 91 -12.76 0.27 -13.30
CA THR A 91 -11.32 0.51 -13.45
C THR A 91 -10.62 0.46 -12.10
N ALA A 92 -9.36 0.02 -12.11
CA ALA A 92 -8.55 0.06 -10.91
C ALA A 92 -8.38 1.51 -10.42
N SER A 93 -8.42 1.70 -9.10
CA SER A 93 -8.23 3.00 -8.47
C SER A 93 -7.28 2.92 -7.28
N ILE A 94 -6.58 4.01 -6.99
CA ILE A 94 -5.74 4.14 -5.81
C ILE A 94 -5.95 5.50 -5.15
N ASP A 95 -6.20 5.50 -3.85
CA ASP A 95 -6.19 6.68 -2.96
C ASP A 95 -5.03 6.53 -1.97
N LEU A 96 -4.14 7.52 -1.93
CA LEU A 96 -2.91 7.51 -1.16
C LEU A 96 -2.68 8.83 -0.44
N HIS A 97 -2.44 8.73 0.87
CA HIS A 97 -1.99 9.82 1.72
C HIS A 97 -0.64 9.44 2.33
N LEU A 98 0.43 10.15 1.97
CA LEU A 98 1.76 10.00 2.56
C LEU A 98 2.10 11.25 3.37
N ILE A 99 2.15 11.11 4.69
CA ILE A 99 2.45 12.18 5.63
C ILE A 99 3.93 12.08 5.99
N GLY A 100 4.65 13.18 5.84
CA GLY A 100 5.97 13.37 6.41
C GLY A 100 5.97 14.48 7.45
N ASN A 101 7.06 14.60 8.21
CA ASN A 101 7.16 15.57 9.29
C ASN A 101 7.26 17.05 8.84
N LYS A 102 7.27 17.33 7.54
CA LYS A 102 7.27 18.69 6.97
C LYS A 102 6.17 18.94 5.93
N GLY A 103 5.35 17.94 5.60
CA GLY A 103 4.34 18.06 4.55
C GLY A 103 3.62 16.77 4.25
N VAL A 104 2.69 16.81 3.29
CA VAL A 104 1.84 15.67 2.92
C VAL A 104 1.75 15.55 1.40
N ILE A 105 1.73 14.32 0.89
CA ILE A 105 1.37 13.99 -0.48
C ILE A 105 -0.02 13.36 -0.46
N TYR A 106 -0.91 13.90 -1.30
CA TYR A 106 -2.20 13.32 -1.62
C TYR A 106 -2.18 12.87 -3.07
N HIS A 107 -2.61 11.65 -3.33
CA HIS A 107 -2.74 11.12 -4.67
C HIS A 107 -4.01 10.28 -4.78
N GLU A 108 -4.84 10.60 -5.75
CA GLU A 108 -6.03 9.83 -6.09
C GLU A 108 -5.98 9.55 -7.59
N THR A 109 -6.27 8.32 -7.99
CA THR A 109 -6.36 7.93 -9.40
C THR A 109 -7.40 6.84 -9.59
N PRO A 110 -8.31 6.92 -10.58
CA PRO A 110 -8.57 8.14 -11.35
C PRO A 110 -9.00 9.27 -10.41
N PRO A 111 -8.57 10.52 -10.65
CA PRO A 111 -8.95 11.64 -9.77
C PRO A 111 -10.47 11.81 -9.83
N SER A 112 -11.10 11.90 -8.66
CA SER A 112 -12.56 12.03 -8.58
C SER A 112 -13.03 13.29 -9.34
N ARG A 113 -13.85 13.07 -10.38
CA ARG A 113 -14.48 14.05 -11.29
C ARG A 113 -13.57 15.23 -11.68
N HIS A 114 -12.73 15.04 -12.71
CA HIS A 114 -12.49 16.02 -13.81
C HIS A 114 -11.30 15.70 -14.71
N HIS A 115 -10.50 14.65 -14.45
CA HIS A 115 -9.38 14.30 -15.34
C HIS A 115 -9.34 12.80 -15.61
N ASN A 116 -9.66 12.41 -16.84
CA ASN A 116 -9.42 11.07 -17.35
C ASN A 116 -7.92 10.90 -17.59
N GLN A 117 -7.21 10.37 -16.62
CA GLN A 117 -5.97 9.66 -16.89
C GLN A 117 -6.14 8.22 -16.43
N GLU A 118 -6.20 7.32 -17.40
CA GLU A 118 -6.08 5.89 -17.18
C GLU A 118 -4.68 5.62 -16.60
N PHE A 119 -4.65 5.04 -15.40
CA PHE A 119 -3.41 4.54 -14.81
C PHE A 119 -3.42 3.02 -14.86
N VAL A 120 -2.40 2.46 -15.51
CA VAL A 120 -2.16 1.03 -15.48
C VAL A 120 -1.34 0.72 -14.23
N VAL A 121 -1.98 0.05 -13.27
CA VAL A 121 -1.27 -0.63 -12.18
C VAL A 121 -0.59 -1.85 -12.80
N ASP A 122 0.73 -1.87 -12.77
CA ASP A 122 1.51 -2.99 -13.30
C ASP A 122 1.66 -4.01 -12.17
N LEU A 123 0.76 -4.99 -12.17
CA LEU A 123 0.66 -6.08 -11.20
C LEU A 123 1.60 -7.28 -11.55
N THR A 124 2.72 -7.04 -12.24
CA THR A 124 3.58 -8.15 -12.70
C THR A 124 4.85 -8.37 -11.86
N LYS A 125 5.10 -7.51 -10.86
CA LYS A 125 6.25 -7.67 -9.95
C LYS A 125 5.91 -8.60 -8.80
N GLU A 126 6.55 -9.78 -8.78
CA GLU A 126 6.54 -10.67 -7.63
C GLU A 126 7.28 -10.01 -6.46
N THR A 127 6.55 -9.80 -5.38
CA THR A 127 7.06 -9.39 -4.07
C THR A 127 6.40 -10.32 -3.07
N ASP A 128 7.15 -11.26 -2.50
CA ASP A 128 6.53 -12.32 -1.71
C ASP A 128 6.57 -11.99 -0.21
N GLN A 129 5.56 -11.25 0.24
CA GLN A 129 5.23 -11.08 1.66
C GLN A 129 3.99 -11.92 2.04
N SER A 130 3.56 -12.80 1.12
CA SER A 130 2.27 -13.52 1.20
C SER A 130 2.23 -14.43 2.43
N GLN A 131 3.35 -15.08 2.77
CA GLN A 131 3.45 -15.92 3.96
C GLN A 131 3.28 -15.13 5.26
N LEU A 132 3.87 -13.94 5.37
CA LEU A 132 3.75 -13.07 6.54
C LEU A 132 2.33 -12.53 6.69
N VAL A 133 1.74 -12.08 5.60
CA VAL A 133 0.33 -11.65 5.54
C VAL A 133 -0.59 -12.79 5.98
N GLN A 134 -0.43 -13.98 5.41
CA GLN A 134 -1.27 -15.14 5.71
C GLN A 134 -1.13 -15.57 7.17
N ARG A 135 0.10 -15.65 7.72
CA ARG A 135 0.33 -15.92 9.15
C ARG A 135 -0.40 -14.93 10.06
N SER A 136 -0.45 -13.64 9.67
CA SER A 136 -1.15 -12.63 10.45
C SER A 136 -2.67 -12.73 10.33
N VAL A 137 -3.19 -13.04 9.14
CA VAL A 137 -4.62 -13.31 8.96
C VAL A 137 -5.06 -14.49 9.81
N ASP A 138 -4.33 -15.60 9.77
CA ASP A 138 -4.68 -16.84 10.48
C ASP A 138 -4.61 -16.69 12.00
N SER A 139 -3.58 -16.02 12.50
CA SER A 139 -3.40 -15.82 13.94
C SER A 139 -4.31 -14.73 14.51
N GLY A 140 -4.77 -13.79 13.68
CA GLY A 140 -5.44 -12.59 14.15
C GLY A 140 -4.51 -11.70 14.99
N GLN A 141 -3.19 -11.86 14.95
CA GLN A 141 -2.24 -11.13 15.78
C GLN A 141 -1.24 -10.34 14.94
N TRP A 142 -0.50 -9.45 15.61
CA TRP A 142 0.73 -8.91 15.06
C TRP A 142 1.76 -10.03 14.87
N VAL A 143 2.37 -10.06 13.70
CA VAL A 143 3.47 -10.97 13.37
C VAL A 143 4.73 -10.14 13.22
N LYS A 144 5.82 -10.59 13.82
CA LYS A 144 7.13 -9.94 13.67
C LYS A 144 7.60 -10.06 12.23
N TRP A 145 8.17 -8.98 11.71
CA TRP A 145 8.79 -8.96 10.40
C TRP A 145 10.13 -9.70 10.47
N GLU A 146 10.12 -10.96 10.08
CA GLU A 146 11.30 -11.81 9.94
C GLU A 146 11.63 -11.86 8.45
N GLU A 147 12.82 -11.39 8.05
CA GLU A 147 13.28 -11.58 6.66
C GLU A 147 13.38 -13.09 6.38
N ALA A 148 12.68 -13.53 5.33
CA ALA A 148 12.71 -14.92 4.85
C ALA A 148 13.99 -15.22 4.08
#